data_AF-A0A0R3T7S1-F1
#
_entry.id   AF-A0A0R3T7S1-F1
#
_cell.length_a   1.000
_cell.length_b   1.000
_cell.length_c   1.000
_cell.angle_alpha   90.00
_cell.angle_beta   90.00
_cell.angle_gamma   90.00
#
_symmetry.space_group_name_H-M   'P 1'
#
loop_
_entity.id
_entity.type
_entity.pdbx_description
1 polymer ?
#
loop_
_entity_poly.entity_id
_entity_poly.type
_entity_poly.pdbx_seq_one_letter_code
_entity_poly.pdbx_strand_id
1 'polypeptide(L)' 'MIYVDPACQLFHLAAASGSVENLKTLLAFMPTINLNSCDDVGCTALHKAASGGHREIIHFLIYHGAQVDAQEYLVSASN' A
#
# COMPACT_ATOMS: atom_id res chain seq x y z
N MET A 1 20.04 6.01 7.26
CA MET A 1 18.81 6.73 7.62
C MET A 1 17.85 6.52 6.48
N ILE A 2 17.07 5.45 6.58
CA ILE A 2 16.05 5.10 5.59
C ILE A 2 14.91 6.09 5.84
N TYR A 3 14.76 7.05 4.93
CA TYR A 3 13.72 8.08 5.02
C TYR A 3 12.45 7.45 4.45
N VAL A 4 11.74 6.69 5.29
CA VAL A 4 10.39 6.24 4.96
C VAL A 4 9.49 7.45 5.03
N ASP A 5 8.89 7.82 3.90
CA ASP A 5 7.89 8.87 3.84
C ASP A 5 6.73 8.54 4.80
N PRO A 6 6.51 9.33 5.87
CA PRO A 6 5.50 9.02 6.88
C PRO A 6 4.08 8.99 6.30
N ALA A 7 3.86 9.71 5.19
CA ALA A 7 2.61 9.67 4.43
C ALA A 7 2.35 8.29 3.82
N CYS A 8 3.38 7.61 3.31
CA CYS A 8 3.25 6.27 2.72
C CYS A 8 2.99 5.22 3.80
N GLN A 9 3.67 5.34 4.93
CA GLN A 9 3.48 4.46 6.09
C GLN A 9 2.05 4.54 6.64
N LEU A 10 1.49 5.75 6.71
CA LEU A 10 0.10 5.94 7.13
C LEU A 10 -0.89 5.29 6.15
N PHE A 11 -0.58 5.35 4.85
CA PHE A 11 -1.37 4.72 3.79
C PHE A 11 -1.27 3.19 3.82
N HIS A 12 -0.09 2.64 4.10
CA HIS A 12 0.10 1.20 4.34
C HIS A 12 -0.70 0.71 5.54
N LEU A 13 -0.73 1.48 6.63
CA LEU A 13 -1.50 1.14 7.82
C LEU A 13 -3.00 1.16 7.56
N ALA A 14 -3.50 2.16 6.83
CA ALA A 14 -4.89 2.21 6.39
C ALA A 14 -5.26 1.03 5.47
N ALA A 15 -4.34 0.61 4.59
CA ALA A 15 -4.50 -0.57 3.76
C ALA A 15 -4.51 -1.88 4.58
N ALA A 16 -3.67 -1.97 5.61
CA ALA A 16 -3.61 -3.11 6.52
C ALA A 16 -4.85 -3.20 7.42
N SER A 17 -5.46 -2.07 7.79
CA SER A 17 -6.62 -2.04 8.70
C SER A 17 -7.93 -2.48 8.03
N GLY A 18 -7.98 -2.57 6.70
CA GLY A 18 -9.20 -2.96 5.99
C GLY A 18 -10.23 -1.83 5.84
N SER A 19 -9.87 -0.60 6.21
CA SER A 19 -10.79 0.54 6.22
C SER A 19 -10.65 1.38 4.93
N VAL A 20 -11.54 1.15 3.95
CA VAL A 20 -11.56 1.95 2.70
C VAL A 20 -11.84 3.42 2.97
N GLU A 21 -12.68 3.75 3.95
CA GLU A 21 -12.93 5.14 4.36
C GLU A 21 -11.65 5.87 4.80
N ASN A 22 -10.74 5.17 5.48
CA ASN A 22 -9.45 5.73 5.87
C ASN A 22 -8.59 6.02 4.65
N LEU A 23 -8.56 5.13 3.66
CA LEU A 23 -7.84 5.38 2.40
C LEU A 23 -8.44 6.55 1.62
N LYS A 24 -9.77 6.65 1.54
CA LYS A 24 -10.48 7.75 0.87
C LYS A 24 -10.17 9.09 1.53
N THR A 25 -10.27 9.15 2.86
CA THR A 25 -9.94 10.37 3.62
C THR A 25 -8.46 10.73 3.46
N LEU A 26 -7.55 9.75 3.46
CA LEU A 26 -6.13 10.03 3.24
C LEU A 26 -5.83 10.55 1.84
N LEU A 27 -6.43 9.98 0.80
CA LEU A 27 -6.34 10.48 -0.57
C LEU A 27 -6.94 11.90 -0.72
N ALA A 28 -8.00 12.20 0.04
CA ALA A 28 -8.60 13.53 0.05
C ALA A 28 -7.69 14.57 0.74
N PHE A 29 -7.01 14.19 1.81
CA PHE A 29 -6.03 15.05 2.50
C PHE A 29 -4.69 15.14 1.77
N MET A 30 -4.27 14.07 1.11
CA MET A 30 -2.97 13.92 0.45
C MET A 30 -3.14 13.32 -0.95
N PRO A 31 -3.56 14.11 -1.95
CA PRO A 31 -3.74 13.63 -3.32
C PRO A 31 -2.41 13.29 -4.02
N THR A 32 -1.27 13.71 -3.45
CA THR A 32 0.07 13.41 -3.96
C THR A 32 0.67 12.13 -3.38
N ILE A 33 -0.11 11.33 -2.63
CA ILE A 33 0.35 10.04 -2.12
C ILE A 33 0.73 9.13 -3.28
N ASN A 34 1.89 8.50 -3.18
CA ASN A 34 2.33 7.51 -4.13
C ASN A 34 1.80 6.13 -3.71
N LEU A 35 0.82 5.62 -4.46
CA LEU A 35 0.20 4.31 -4.23
C LEU A 35 1.20 3.14 -4.38
N ASN A 36 2.28 3.37 -5.14
CA ASN A 36 3.32 2.39 -5.42
C ASN A 36 4.49 2.50 -4.45
N SER A 37 4.40 3.35 -3.43
CA SER A 37 5.42 3.41 -2.40
C SER A 37 5.52 2.08 -1.66
N CYS A 38 6.76 1.62 -1.52
CA CYS A 38 7.12 0.44 -0.76
C CYS A 38 7.69 0.83 0.61
N ASP A 39 7.46 -0.03 1.59
CA ASP A 39 8.07 0.02 2.92
C ASP A 39 9.53 -0.49 2.84
N ASP A 40 10.26 -0.51 3.95
CA ASP A 40 11.67 -0.97 4.02
C ASP A 40 11.89 -2.40 3.50
N VAL A 41 10.83 -3.21 3.49
CA VAL A 41 10.82 -4.60 2.99
C VAL A 41 10.36 -4.73 1.54
N GLY A 42 10.13 -3.64 0.82
CA GLY A 42 9.62 -3.66 -0.56
C GLY A 42 8.11 -3.88 -0.66
N CYS A 43 7.39 -3.97 0.46
CA CYS A 43 5.94 -4.17 0.46
C CYS A 43 5.18 -2.86 0.19
N THR A 44 4.29 -2.87 -0.79
CA THR A 44 3.36 -1.76 -1.08
C THR A 44 2.06 -1.85 -0.26
N ALA A 45 1.23 -0.81 -0.33
CA ALA A 45 -0.11 -0.81 0.29
C ALA A 45 -0.97 -1.99 -0.16
N LEU A 46 -0.83 -2.37 -1.44
CA LEU A 46 -1.52 -3.50 -2.03
C LEU A 46 -1.13 -4.82 -1.35
N HIS A 47 0.15 -5.01 -1.01
CA HIS A 47 0.62 -6.20 -0.30
C HIS A 47 0.00 -6.29 1.10
N LYS A 48 -0.06 -5.17 1.84
CA LYS A 48 -0.70 -5.15 3.16
C LYS A 48 -2.19 -5.47 3.07
N ALA A 49 -2.87 -4.91 2.08
CA ALA A 49 -4.29 -5.20 1.83
C ALA A 49 -4.51 -6.67 1.42
N ALA A 50 -3.66 -7.22 0.55
CA ALA A 50 -3.71 -8.61 0.12
C ALA A 50 -3.43 -9.58 1.27
N SER A 51 -2.40 -9.31 2.08
CA SER A 51 -2.08 -10.08 3.29
C SER A 51 -3.21 -10.05 4.32
N GLY A 52 -3.95 -8.94 4.40
CA GLY A 52 -5.14 -8.81 5.25
C GLY A 52 -6.41 -9.41 4.67
N GLY A 53 -6.41 -9.83 3.40
CA GLY A 53 -7.61 -10.32 2.70
C GLY A 53 -8.62 -9.22 2.32
N HIS A 54 -8.20 -7.95 2.37
CA HIS A 54 -9.07 -6.79 2.19
C HIS A 54 -9.33 -6.50 0.71
N ARG A 55 -10.17 -7.32 0.08
CA ARG A 55 -10.51 -7.22 -1.35
C ARG A 55 -11.02 -5.84 -1.75
N GLU A 56 -11.85 -5.21 -0.92
CA GLU A 56 -12.41 -3.88 -1.18
C GLU A 56 -11.29 -2.83 -1.35
N ILE A 57 -10.24 -2.92 -0.52
CA ILE A 57 -9.07 -2.04 -0.60
C ILE A 57 -8.25 -2.32 -1.86
N ILE A 58 -8.06 -3.60 -2.21
CA ILE A 58 -7.36 -3.99 -3.43
C ILE A 58 -8.08 -3.38 -4.65
N HIS A 59 -9.40 -3.54 -4.74
CA HIS A 59 -10.17 -2.94 -5.82
C HIS A 59 -10.06 -1.41 -5.83
N PHE A 60 -10.11 -0.77 -4.66
CA PHE A 60 -9.98 0.68 -4.53
C PHE A 60 -8.61 1.18 -5.01
N LEU A 61 -7.53 0.53 -4.60
CA LEU A 61 -6.16 0.85 -5.02
C LEU A 61 -5.98 0.70 -6.53
N ILE A 62 -6.45 -0.41 -7.09
CA ILE A 62 -6.40 -0.68 -8.54
C ILE A 62 -7.20 0.37 -9.30
N TYR A 63 -8.39 0.71 -8.82
CA TYR A 63 -9.25 1.74 -9.42
C TYR A 63 -8.57 3.11 -9.45
N HIS A 64 -7.79 3.43 -8.42
CA HIS A 64 -6.99 4.65 -8.34
C HIS A 64 -5.64 4.60 -9.09
N GLY A 65 -5.35 3.52 -9.81
CA GLY A 65 -4.13 3.39 -10.62
C GLY A 65 -2.91 2.86 -9.87
N ALA A 66 -3.09 2.21 -8.72
CA ALA A 66 -2.01 1.46 -8.07
C ALA A 66 -1.53 0.32 -8.98
N GLN A 67 -0.22 0.14 -9.09
CA GLN A 67 0.37 -0.95 -9.83
C GLN A 67 0.12 -2.26 -9.10
N VAL A 68 -0.61 -3.15 -9.76
CA VAL A 68 -0.84 -4.52 -9.29
C VAL A 68 0.43 -5.35 -9.37
N ASP A 69 1.28 -5.00 -10.33
CA ASP A 69 2.57 -5.66 -10.61
C ASP A 69 3.73 -5.01 -9.85
N ALA A 70 3.44 -4.36 -8.72
CA ALA A 70 4.49 -3.97 -7.80
C ALA A 70 5.14 -5.26 -7.31
N GLN A 71 6.23 -5.66 -7.96
CA GLN A 71 6.94 -6.88 -7.62
C GLN A 71 7.41 -6.78 -6.18
N GLU A 72 6.84 -7.62 -5.33
CA GLU A 72 7.36 -7.89 -4.02
C GLU A 72 8.81 -8.32 -4.18
N TYR A 73 9.76 -7.56 -3.64
CA TYR A 73 11.12 -8.06 -3.45
C TYR A 73 11.15 -9.00 -2.23
N LEU A 74 10.15 -9.90 -2.09
CA LEU A 74 10.30 -11.06 -1.25
C LEU A 74 11.15 -12.05 -2.04
N VAL A 75 12.40 -12.13 -1.61
CA VAL A 75 13.40 -13.22 -1.68
C VAL A 75 12.83 -14.64 -1.88
N SER A 76 12.08 -14.86 -2.96
CA SER A 76 11.67 -16.17 -3.47
C SER A 76 12.83 -16.89 -4.19
N ALA A 77 14.06 -16.46 -3.96
CA ALA A 77 15.26 -17.20 -4.31
C ALA A 77 16.20 -17.25 -3.10
N SER A 78 15.99 -18.21 -2.18
CA SER A 78 17.00 -19.24 -1.89
C SER A 78 16.70 -20.07 -0.63
N ASN A 79 16.49 -21.37 -0.89
CA ASN A 79 16.69 -22.58 -0.07
C ASN A 79 15.60 -23.02 0.92
#